data_AF-A0A2E9QP55-F1
#
_entry.id   AF-A0A2E9QP55-F1
#
_cell.length_a   1.000
_cell.length_b   1.000
_cell.length_c   1.000
_cell.angle_alpha   90.00
_cell.angle_beta   90.00
_cell.angle_gamma   90.00
#
_symmetry.space_group_name_H-M   'P 1'
#
loop_
_entity.id
_entity.type
_entity.pdbx_description
1 polymer ?
#
loop_
_entity_poly.entity_id
_entity_poly.type
_entity_poly.pdbx_seq_one_letter_code
_entity_poly.pdbx_strand_id
1 'polypeptide(L)'
;MTLTTLVTRLQTQPLSLRQLLAYPIPTHILQRFACACADRALDATRKLQMEPDPRCWRALTLAQDWLEDNASEDDLAEARVLATDAFVNVARRVRTTSMHMRAASARAFGATHNALESFYQTTHLHNVIIATSKRSIEAAQIIAFNLSEYHATSDELLYVEQLELQWQRQHMFSLLSSLLQQRERLHTLLTIRHHRLDQQIQHATSQWEGVLFG
;
A
#
# COMPACT_ATOMS: atom_id res chain seq x y z
N MET A 1 -12.66 18.13 3.36
CA MET A 1 -12.73 17.21 4.51
C MET A 1 -11.30 16.87 4.92
N THR A 2 -10.93 16.94 6.21
CA THR A 2 -9.55 16.72 6.65
C THR A 2 -9.25 15.22 6.86
N LEU A 3 -7.96 14.85 6.86
CA LEU A 3 -7.51 13.46 7.06
C LEU A 3 -7.93 12.93 8.44
N THR A 4 -7.99 13.80 9.45
CA THR A 4 -8.54 13.50 10.78
C THR A 4 -10.00 13.06 10.71
N THR A 5 -10.86 13.78 9.97
CA THR A 5 -12.27 13.40 9.79
C THR A 5 -12.41 12.06 9.07
N LEU A 6 -11.52 11.75 8.12
CA LEU A 6 -11.51 10.47 7.43
C LEU A 6 -11.18 9.31 8.38
N VAL A 7 -10.18 9.47 9.24
CA VAL A 7 -9.78 8.46 10.24
C VAL A 7 -10.92 8.22 11.24
N THR A 8 -11.55 9.28 11.77
CA THR A 8 -12.71 9.13 12.66
C THR A 8 -13.89 8.43 11.98
N ARG A 9 -14.12 8.71 10.69
CA ARG A 9 -15.18 8.06 9.92
C ARG A 9 -14.90 6.57 9.69
N LEU A 10 -13.65 6.21 9.42
CA LEU A 10 -13.25 4.81 9.27
C LEU A 10 -13.38 3.99 10.56
N GLN A 11 -13.27 4.64 11.73
CA GLN A 11 -13.52 3.97 13.02
C GLN A 11 -14.98 3.67 13.27
N THR A 12 -15.89 4.48 12.72
CA THR A 12 -17.32 4.44 13.04
C THR A 12 -18.16 3.79 11.97
N GLN A 13 -17.71 3.82 10.70
CA GLN A 13 -18.46 3.29 9.57
C GLN A 13 -17.55 2.56 8.57
N PRO A 14 -17.97 1.38 8.09
CA PRO A 14 -17.26 0.69 7.02
C PRO A 14 -17.45 1.45 5.70
N LEU A 15 -16.38 2.08 5.22
CA LEU A 15 -16.34 2.68 3.88
C LEU A 15 -15.88 1.65 2.86
N SER A 16 -16.50 1.66 1.67
CA SER A 16 -15.95 0.93 0.52
C SER A 16 -14.64 1.57 0.05
N LEU A 17 -13.78 0.79 -0.61
CA LEU A 17 -12.51 1.31 -1.14
C LEU A 17 -12.73 2.46 -2.13
N ARG A 18 -13.78 2.41 -2.98
CA ARG A 18 -14.12 3.51 -3.89
C ARG A 18 -14.50 4.79 -3.13
N GLN A 19 -15.27 4.67 -2.06
CA GLN A 19 -15.61 5.82 -1.21
C GLN A 19 -14.37 6.37 -0.49
N LEU A 20 -13.46 5.50 -0.07
CA LEU A 20 -12.21 5.89 0.57
C LEU A 20 -11.27 6.64 -0.40
N LEU A 21 -11.17 6.18 -1.65
CA LEU A 21 -10.35 6.83 -2.67
C LEU A 21 -10.96 8.14 -3.22
N ALA A 22 -12.21 8.46 -2.86
CA ALA A 22 -12.78 9.78 -3.15
C ALA A 22 -12.19 10.88 -2.25
N TYR A 23 -11.46 10.52 -1.19
CA TYR A 23 -10.78 11.46 -0.32
C TYR A 23 -9.36 11.77 -0.82
N PRO A 24 -8.83 12.96 -0.53
CA PRO A 24 -7.46 13.33 -0.90
C PRO A 24 -6.45 12.60 -0.01
N ILE A 25 -6.16 11.35 -0.36
CA ILE A 25 -5.15 10.53 0.32
C ILE A 25 -3.79 10.78 -0.35
N PRO A 26 -2.72 11.00 0.42
CA PRO A 26 -1.39 11.17 -0.15
C PRO A 26 -0.95 9.98 -1.01
N THR A 27 -0.36 10.27 -2.17
CA THR A 27 0.05 9.27 -3.17
C THR A 27 0.96 8.18 -2.59
N HIS A 28 1.91 8.51 -1.73
CA HIS A 28 2.80 7.52 -1.11
C HIS A 28 2.06 6.51 -0.21
N ILE A 29 0.98 6.92 0.46
CA ILE A 29 0.12 6.01 1.26
C ILE A 29 -0.63 5.05 0.35
N LEU A 30 -1.15 5.58 -0.75
CA LEU A 30 -1.84 4.81 -1.78
C LEU A 30 -0.92 3.77 -2.45
N GLN A 31 0.33 4.14 -2.73
CA GLN A 31 1.37 3.24 -3.25
C GLN A 31 1.77 2.17 -2.23
N ARG A 32 1.98 2.52 -0.96
CA ARG A 32 2.22 1.55 0.13
C ARG A 32 1.09 0.54 0.25
N PHE A 33 -0.15 1.02 0.20
CA PHE A 33 -1.32 0.15 0.23
C PHE A 33 -1.38 -0.81 -0.97
N ALA A 34 -1.10 -0.31 -2.18
CA ALA A 34 -1.04 -1.14 -3.38
C ALA A 34 0.02 -2.25 -3.26
N CYS A 35 1.21 -1.92 -2.74
CA CYS A 35 2.27 -2.89 -2.48
C CYS A 35 1.82 -3.95 -1.46
N ALA A 36 1.16 -3.57 -0.37
CA ALA A 36 0.64 -4.51 0.62
C ALA A 36 -0.43 -5.46 0.05
N CYS A 37 -1.30 -4.98 -0.86
CA CYS A 37 -2.23 -5.85 -1.57
C CYS A 37 -1.52 -6.83 -2.53
N ALA A 38 -0.47 -6.38 -3.23
CA ALA A 38 0.32 -7.24 -4.10
C ALA A 38 1.09 -8.31 -3.31
N ASP A 39 1.69 -7.92 -2.18
CA ASP A 39 2.38 -8.80 -1.24
C ASP A 39 1.49 -9.95 -0.80
N ARG A 40 0.30 -9.61 -0.29
CA ARG A 40 -0.67 -10.61 0.14
C ARG A 40 -1.08 -11.52 -0.98
N ALA A 41 -1.31 -11.01 -2.19
CA ALA A 41 -1.69 -11.84 -3.32
C ALA A 41 -0.59 -12.85 -3.69
N LEU A 42 0.69 -12.46 -3.63
CA LEU A 42 1.83 -13.35 -3.85
C LEU A 42 1.97 -14.38 -2.72
N ASP A 43 1.83 -13.96 -1.46
CA ASP A 43 1.82 -14.86 -0.31
C ASP A 43 0.67 -15.87 -0.36
N ALA A 44 -0.48 -15.42 -0.87
CA ALA A 44 -1.62 -16.26 -1.16
C ALA A 44 -1.22 -17.40 -2.12
N THR A 45 -0.51 -17.09 -3.21
CA THR A 45 -0.05 -18.11 -4.17
C THR A 45 0.98 -19.07 -3.56
N ARG A 46 1.88 -18.57 -2.70
CA ARG A 46 2.84 -19.41 -1.96
C ARG A 46 2.14 -20.45 -1.08
N LYS A 47 1.02 -20.11 -0.44
CA LYS A 47 0.21 -21.04 0.38
C LYS A 47 -0.40 -22.21 -0.41
N LEU A 48 -0.53 -22.06 -1.73
CA LEU A 48 -0.95 -23.16 -2.63
C LEU A 48 0.22 -24.06 -3.04
N GLN A 49 1.38 -23.96 -2.39
CA GLN A 49 2.61 -24.65 -2.77
C GLN A 49 3.06 -24.31 -4.21
N MET A 50 2.57 -23.17 -4.73
CA MET A 50 3.05 -22.60 -5.98
C MET A 50 4.07 -21.54 -5.65
N GLU A 51 5.30 -21.73 -6.12
CA GLU A 51 6.33 -20.71 -5.95
C GLU A 51 6.04 -19.53 -6.89
N PRO A 52 5.78 -18.32 -6.36
CA PRO A 52 5.56 -17.15 -7.20
C PRO A 52 6.85 -16.84 -7.97
N ASP A 53 6.73 -16.18 -9.13
CA ASP A 53 7.91 -15.82 -9.92
C ASP A 53 8.83 -14.93 -9.07
N PRO A 54 10.12 -15.28 -8.90
CA PRO A 54 11.05 -14.51 -8.07
C PRO A 54 11.17 -13.05 -8.53
N ARG A 55 10.90 -12.77 -9.81
CA ARG A 55 10.88 -11.40 -10.35
C ARG A 55 9.81 -10.54 -9.70
N CYS A 56 8.67 -11.11 -9.31
CA CYS A 56 7.60 -10.35 -8.65
C CYS A 56 7.93 -10.00 -7.21
N TRP A 57 8.55 -10.92 -6.49
CA TRP A 57 9.09 -10.62 -5.17
C TRP A 57 10.15 -9.53 -5.25
N ARG A 58 11.11 -9.67 -6.18
CA ARG A 58 12.16 -8.65 -6.37
C ARG A 58 11.57 -7.29 -6.71
N ALA A 59 10.63 -7.23 -7.66
CA ALA A 59 9.98 -6.00 -8.05
C ALA A 59 9.23 -5.33 -6.89
N LEU A 60 8.55 -6.14 -6.06
CA LEU A 60 7.84 -5.63 -4.89
C LEU A 60 8.80 -5.11 -3.81
N THR A 61 9.89 -5.84 -3.54
CA THR A 61 10.93 -5.41 -2.60
C THR A 61 11.55 -4.08 -3.03
N LEU A 62 11.93 -3.94 -4.31
CA LEU A 62 12.48 -2.68 -4.83
C LEU A 62 11.49 -1.51 -4.69
N ALA A 63 10.21 -1.74 -4.94
CA ALA A 63 9.17 -0.72 -4.76
C ALA A 63 8.99 -0.32 -3.28
N GLN A 64 9.09 -1.29 -2.36
CA GLN A 64 9.03 -1.04 -0.91
C GLN A 64 10.27 -0.28 -0.44
N ASP A 65 11.47 -0.69 -0.86
CA ASP A 65 12.72 -0.02 -0.53
C ASP A 65 12.71 1.44 -1.03
N TRP A 66 12.18 1.68 -2.23
CA TRP A 66 12.00 3.05 -2.75
C TRP A 66 11.03 3.88 -1.90
N LEU A 67 9.92 3.28 -1.44
CA LEU A 67 8.96 3.94 -0.54
C LEU A 67 9.50 4.23 0.87
N GLU A 68 10.63 3.64 1.21
CA GLU A 68 11.36 3.86 2.46
C GLU A 68 12.61 4.73 2.27
N ASP A 69 12.76 5.34 1.09
CA ASP A 69 13.92 6.15 0.69
C ASP A 69 15.25 5.37 0.73
N ASN A 70 15.20 4.03 0.65
CA ASN A 70 16.34 3.11 0.65
C ASN A 70 16.80 2.71 -0.77
N ALA A 71 16.02 3.03 -1.80
CA ALA A 71 16.34 2.71 -3.20
C ALA A 71 16.22 3.92 -4.12
N SER A 72 16.89 3.84 -5.27
CA SER A 72 16.96 4.91 -6.27
C SER A 72 15.78 4.85 -7.24
N GLU A 73 15.64 5.89 -8.08
CA GLU A 73 14.63 5.89 -9.15
C GLU A 73 14.96 4.85 -10.25
N ASP A 74 16.24 4.53 -10.45
CA ASP A 74 16.68 3.45 -11.35
C ASP A 74 16.21 2.08 -10.85
N ASP A 75 16.26 1.83 -9.53
CA ASP A 75 15.73 0.62 -8.90
C ASP A 75 14.22 0.49 -9.10
N LEU A 76 13.48 1.61 -9.05
CA LEU A 76 12.04 1.63 -9.32
C LEU A 76 11.74 1.36 -10.81
N ALA A 77 12.59 1.82 -11.73
CA ALA A 77 12.50 1.51 -13.15
C ALA A 77 12.75 0.02 -13.40
N GLU A 78 13.77 -0.57 -12.75
CA GLU A 78 14.03 -2.01 -12.78
C GLU A 78 12.83 -2.81 -12.29
N ALA A 79 12.26 -2.42 -11.14
CA ALA A 79 11.08 -3.06 -10.57
C ALA A 79 9.92 -3.15 -11.58
N ARG A 80 9.68 -2.06 -12.31
CA ARG A 80 8.64 -2.00 -13.35
C ARG A 80 8.90 -3.00 -14.48
N VAL A 81 10.14 -3.06 -14.96
CA VAL A 81 10.53 -4.01 -16.02
C VAL A 81 10.32 -5.44 -15.54
N LEU A 82 10.78 -5.77 -14.34
CA LEU A 82 10.63 -7.10 -13.74
C LEU A 82 9.17 -7.53 -13.60
N ALA A 83 8.29 -6.64 -13.15
CA ALA A 83 6.87 -6.97 -13.02
C ALA A 83 6.17 -7.11 -14.37
N THR A 84 6.54 -6.31 -15.36
CA THR A 84 6.02 -6.43 -16.73
C THR A 84 6.44 -7.76 -17.35
N ASP A 85 7.73 -8.12 -17.22
CA ASP A 85 8.27 -9.38 -17.69
C ASP A 85 7.60 -10.59 -17.02
N ALA A 86 7.41 -10.53 -15.70
CA ALA A 86 6.73 -11.58 -14.96
C ALA A 86 5.29 -11.75 -15.43
N PHE A 87 4.56 -10.64 -15.62
CA PHE A 87 3.19 -10.66 -16.14
C PHE A 87 3.10 -11.31 -17.53
N VAL A 88 4.01 -10.98 -18.45
CA VAL A 88 4.07 -11.57 -19.80
C VAL A 88 4.44 -13.06 -19.74
N ASN A 89 5.39 -13.45 -18.89
CA ASN A 89 5.80 -14.85 -18.74
C ASN A 89 4.69 -15.72 -18.15
N VAL A 90 3.90 -15.19 -17.23
CA VAL A 90 2.76 -15.88 -16.62
C VAL A 90 1.68 -16.14 -17.66
N ALA A 91 1.37 -15.15 -18.50
CA ALA A 91 0.45 -15.36 -19.62
C ALA A 91 0.90 -16.51 -20.55
N ARG A 92 2.21 -16.79 -20.61
CA ARG A 92 2.81 -17.87 -21.42
C ARG A 92 2.89 -19.23 -20.70
N ARG A 93 3.20 -19.26 -19.40
CA ARG A 93 3.38 -20.49 -18.57
C ARG A 93 2.06 -21.19 -18.20
N VAL A 94 0.93 -20.52 -18.35
CA VAL A 94 -0.43 -20.97 -17.98
C VAL A 94 -0.97 -22.13 -18.84
N ARG A 95 -0.12 -22.96 -19.47
CA ARG A 95 -0.56 -24.12 -20.30
C ARG A 95 -0.52 -25.48 -19.59
N THR A 96 0.13 -25.64 -18.44
CA THR A 96 0.45 -26.98 -17.88
C THR A 96 -0.13 -27.33 -16.49
N THR A 97 -0.72 -26.38 -15.74
CA THR A 97 -1.29 -26.61 -14.37
C THR A 97 -2.83 -26.70 -14.32
N SER A 98 -3.47 -26.92 -13.17
CA SER A 98 -4.95 -26.87 -13.08
C SER A 98 -5.48 -25.44 -13.38
N MET A 99 -6.70 -25.32 -13.91
CA MET A 99 -7.29 -24.03 -14.32
C MET A 99 -7.38 -23.02 -13.16
N HIS A 100 -7.65 -23.48 -11.94
CA HIS A 100 -7.79 -22.62 -10.76
C HIS A 100 -6.44 -22.10 -10.26
N MET A 101 -5.41 -22.95 -10.21
CA MET A 101 -4.04 -22.56 -9.85
C MET A 101 -3.46 -21.50 -10.82
N ARG A 102 -3.75 -21.65 -12.12
CA ARG A 102 -3.42 -20.67 -13.16
C ARG A 102 -4.07 -19.31 -12.88
N ALA A 103 -5.34 -19.30 -12.50
CA ALA A 103 -6.08 -18.06 -12.24
C ALA A 103 -5.57 -17.34 -10.98
N ALA A 104 -5.24 -18.06 -9.90
CA ALA A 104 -4.65 -17.44 -8.68
C ALA A 104 -3.31 -16.78 -8.99
N SER A 105 -2.44 -17.51 -9.69
CA SER A 105 -1.16 -16.98 -10.16
C SER A 105 -1.38 -15.71 -10.99
N ALA A 106 -2.16 -15.77 -12.07
CA ALA A 106 -2.41 -14.62 -12.95
C ALA A 106 -2.94 -13.38 -12.21
N ARG A 107 -3.79 -13.59 -11.20
CA ARG A 107 -4.33 -12.52 -10.34
C ARG A 107 -3.25 -11.90 -9.46
N ALA A 108 -2.42 -12.71 -8.80
CA ALA A 108 -1.31 -12.22 -7.99
C ALA A 108 -0.30 -11.41 -8.81
N PHE A 109 0.10 -11.94 -9.98
CA PHE A 109 0.98 -11.22 -10.91
C PHE A 109 0.37 -9.93 -11.42
N GLY A 110 -0.93 -9.95 -11.72
CA GLY A 110 -1.66 -8.76 -12.07
C GLY A 110 -1.73 -7.73 -10.94
N ALA A 111 -1.77 -8.15 -9.67
CA ALA A 111 -1.73 -7.24 -8.54
C ALA A 111 -0.36 -6.55 -8.42
N THR A 112 0.74 -7.30 -8.57
CA THR A 112 2.11 -6.75 -8.58
C THR A 112 2.31 -5.74 -9.71
N HIS A 113 1.88 -6.09 -10.93
CA HIS A 113 1.97 -5.17 -12.07
C HIS A 113 1.19 -3.87 -11.83
N ASN A 114 -0.05 -3.97 -11.37
CA ASN A 114 -0.86 -2.80 -11.07
C ASN A 114 -0.24 -1.97 -9.93
N ALA A 115 0.27 -2.59 -8.87
CA ALA A 115 0.94 -1.88 -7.79
C ALA A 115 2.12 -1.04 -8.32
N LEU A 116 2.90 -1.57 -9.26
CA LEU A 116 4.01 -0.84 -9.87
C LEU A 116 3.57 0.24 -10.86
N GLU A 117 2.55 -0.01 -11.67
CA GLU A 117 1.98 1.03 -12.53
C GLU A 117 1.43 2.22 -11.73
N SER A 118 1.04 2.01 -10.46
CA SER A 118 0.61 3.08 -9.55
C SER A 118 1.69 4.14 -9.29
N PHE A 119 2.97 3.81 -9.48
CA PHE A 119 4.07 4.77 -9.32
C PHE A 119 4.21 5.71 -10.52
N TYR A 120 3.78 5.27 -11.70
CA TYR A 120 3.96 6.01 -12.95
C TYR A 120 2.69 6.72 -13.41
N GLN A 121 1.50 6.24 -13.02
CA GLN A 121 0.22 6.77 -13.46
C GLN A 121 -0.47 7.63 -12.39
N THR A 122 0.01 8.86 -12.20
CA THR A 122 -0.59 9.80 -11.24
C THR A 122 -2.03 10.18 -11.60
N THR A 123 -2.39 10.20 -12.89
CA THR A 123 -3.71 10.60 -13.39
C THR A 123 -4.81 9.55 -13.15
N HIS A 124 -4.44 8.28 -12.94
CA HIS A 124 -5.39 7.17 -12.80
C HIS A 124 -5.12 6.27 -11.59
N LEU A 125 -4.34 6.76 -10.63
CA LEU A 125 -3.91 6.03 -9.44
C LEU A 125 -5.04 5.28 -8.72
N HIS A 126 -6.20 5.92 -8.55
CA HIS A 126 -7.36 5.30 -7.89
C HIS A 126 -7.87 4.04 -8.62
N ASN A 127 -7.91 4.05 -9.95
CA ASN A 127 -8.38 2.91 -10.74
C ASN A 127 -7.40 1.75 -10.64
N VAL A 128 -6.11 2.06 -10.68
CA VAL A 128 -5.02 1.07 -10.55
C VAL A 128 -5.10 0.38 -9.18
N ILE A 129 -5.31 1.16 -8.10
CA ILE A 129 -5.43 0.61 -6.74
C ILE A 129 -6.67 -0.26 -6.59
N ILE A 130 -7.82 0.19 -7.10
CA ILE A 130 -9.05 -0.62 -7.10
C ILE A 130 -8.80 -1.95 -7.81
N ALA A 131 -8.11 -1.93 -8.94
CA ALA A 131 -7.78 -3.15 -9.68
C ALA A 131 -6.81 -4.06 -8.91
N THR A 132 -5.78 -3.51 -8.24
CA THR A 132 -4.87 -4.27 -7.37
C THR A 132 -5.61 -4.94 -6.21
N SER A 133 -6.46 -4.19 -5.50
CA SER A 133 -7.22 -4.71 -4.36
C SER A 133 -8.21 -5.79 -4.80
N LYS A 134 -8.88 -5.61 -5.94
CA LYS A 134 -9.77 -6.65 -6.50
C LYS A 134 -9.01 -7.93 -6.81
N ARG A 135 -7.81 -7.82 -7.40
CA ARG A 135 -6.96 -8.97 -7.71
C ARG A 135 -6.47 -9.71 -6.46
N SER A 136 -6.22 -9.01 -5.35
CA SER A 136 -5.91 -9.65 -4.05
C SER A 136 -7.08 -10.50 -3.53
N ILE A 137 -8.30 -9.93 -3.54
CA ILE A 137 -9.52 -10.65 -3.12
C ILE A 137 -9.74 -11.89 -3.98
N GLU A 138 -9.63 -11.72 -5.30
CA GLU A 138 -9.81 -12.81 -6.24
C GLU A 138 -8.75 -13.92 -6.08
N ALA A 139 -7.52 -13.58 -5.67
CA ALA A 139 -6.48 -14.57 -5.35
C ALA A 139 -6.83 -15.34 -4.06
N ALA A 140 -7.27 -14.63 -3.01
CA ALA A 140 -7.69 -15.23 -1.74
C ALA A 140 -8.86 -16.21 -1.91
N GLN A 141 -9.87 -15.85 -2.71
CA GLN A 141 -11.02 -16.73 -3.00
C GLN A 141 -10.62 -18.04 -3.69
N ILE A 142 -9.70 -17.98 -4.66
CA ILE A 142 -9.22 -19.21 -5.33
C ILE A 142 -8.51 -20.12 -4.33
N ILE A 143 -7.82 -19.56 -3.35
CA ILE A 143 -7.09 -20.36 -2.36
C ILE A 143 -8.05 -21.09 -1.46
N ALA A 144 -9.05 -20.38 -0.95
CA ALA A 144 -10.11 -21.01 -0.16
C ALA A 144 -10.80 -22.13 -0.94
N PHE A 145 -11.07 -21.92 -2.23
CA PHE A 145 -11.63 -22.95 -3.10
C PHE A 145 -10.75 -24.19 -3.26
N ASN A 146 -9.42 -24.03 -3.37
CA ASN A 146 -8.51 -25.17 -3.56
C ASN A 146 -8.14 -25.88 -2.24
N LEU A 147 -8.17 -25.16 -1.11
CA LEU A 147 -7.84 -25.72 0.20
C LEU A 147 -9.03 -26.43 0.85
N SER A 148 -10.26 -26.15 0.44
CA SER A 148 -11.40 -26.93 0.91
C SER A 148 -11.46 -28.26 0.14
N GLU A 149 -11.28 -29.37 0.85
CA GLU A 149 -11.27 -30.73 0.29
C GLU A 149 -12.59 -31.10 -0.45
N TYR A 150 -13.65 -30.31 -0.30
CA TYR A 150 -15.02 -30.60 -0.77
C TYR A 150 -15.66 -29.54 -1.67
N HIS A 151 -14.87 -28.64 -2.27
CA HIS A 151 -15.32 -27.42 -2.96
C HIS A 151 -15.89 -26.38 -2.01
N ALA A 152 -15.32 -25.16 -2.05
CA ALA A 152 -15.80 -24.09 -1.20
C ALA A 152 -17.22 -23.70 -1.63
N THR A 153 -18.13 -23.69 -0.67
CA THR A 153 -19.48 -23.19 -0.86
C THR A 153 -19.44 -21.69 -1.21
N SER A 154 -20.51 -21.19 -1.82
CA SER A 154 -20.64 -19.75 -2.10
C SER A 154 -20.49 -18.90 -0.83
N ASP A 155 -20.96 -19.42 0.32
CA ASP A 155 -20.88 -18.73 1.61
C ASP A 155 -19.45 -18.66 2.14
N GLU A 156 -18.64 -19.71 1.96
CA GLU A 156 -17.21 -19.70 2.33
C GLU A 156 -16.39 -18.73 1.47
N LEU A 157 -16.67 -18.65 0.18
CA LEU A 157 -16.02 -17.69 -0.71
C LEU A 157 -16.40 -16.24 -0.36
N LEU A 158 -17.68 -16.02 -0.01
CA LEU A 158 -18.16 -14.73 0.48
C LEU A 158 -17.48 -14.36 1.82
N TYR A 159 -17.32 -15.33 2.72
CA TYR A 159 -16.63 -15.13 3.99
C TYR A 159 -15.16 -14.73 3.79
N VAL A 160 -14.45 -15.38 2.87
CA VAL A 160 -13.05 -15.06 2.54
C VAL A 160 -12.93 -13.65 1.93
N GLU A 161 -13.87 -13.28 1.06
CA GLU A 161 -13.94 -11.92 0.53
C GLU A 161 -14.16 -10.89 1.65
N GLN A 162 -15.07 -11.16 2.59
CA GLN A 162 -15.31 -10.29 3.74
C GLN A 162 -14.08 -10.13 4.63
N LEU A 163 -13.35 -11.22 4.89
CA LEU A 163 -12.09 -11.18 5.64
C LEU A 163 -11.03 -10.35 4.94
N GLU A 164 -10.86 -10.51 3.63
CA GLU A 164 -9.87 -9.73 2.87
C GLU A 164 -10.25 -8.25 2.81
N LEU A 165 -11.54 -7.94 2.60
CA LEU A 165 -12.05 -6.56 2.68
C LEU A 165 -11.89 -5.95 4.07
N GLN A 166 -12.05 -6.73 5.13
CA GLN A 166 -11.79 -6.28 6.50
C GLN A 166 -10.31 -5.97 6.70
N TRP A 167 -9.41 -6.85 6.25
CA TRP A 167 -7.98 -6.60 6.32
C TRP A 167 -7.59 -5.32 5.55
N GLN A 168 -8.06 -5.15 4.31
CA GLN A 168 -7.77 -3.97 3.49
C GLN A 168 -8.19 -2.67 4.20
N ARG A 169 -9.37 -2.66 4.83
CA ARG A 169 -9.86 -1.50 5.60
C ARG A 169 -8.98 -1.22 6.81
N GLN A 170 -8.66 -2.25 7.61
CA GLN A 170 -7.83 -2.10 8.80
C GLN A 170 -6.41 -1.62 8.45
N HIS A 171 -5.83 -2.15 7.38
CA HIS A 171 -4.50 -1.77 6.95
C HIS A 171 -4.45 -0.32 6.45
N MET A 172 -5.41 0.10 5.63
CA MET A 172 -5.53 1.49 5.21
C MET A 172 -5.73 2.44 6.40
N PHE A 173 -6.58 2.05 7.36
CA PHE A 173 -6.76 2.81 8.59
C PHE A 173 -5.45 2.97 9.38
N SER A 174 -4.66 1.89 9.50
CA SER A 174 -3.36 1.90 10.16
C SER A 174 -2.38 2.85 9.48
N LEU A 175 -2.28 2.81 8.14
CA LEU A 175 -1.41 3.72 7.37
C LEU A 175 -1.78 5.19 7.56
N LEU A 176 -3.07 5.52 7.47
CA LEU A 176 -3.56 6.88 7.67
C LEU A 176 -3.34 7.38 9.10
N SER A 177 -3.55 6.51 10.09
CA SER A 177 -3.34 6.84 11.50
C SER A 177 -1.87 7.10 11.81
N SER A 178 -0.96 6.26 11.27
CA SER A 178 0.48 6.47 11.39
C SER A 178 0.91 7.82 10.80
N LEU A 179 0.37 8.19 9.63
CA LEU A 179 0.67 9.47 9.01
C LEU A 179 0.21 10.66 9.87
N LEU A 180 -0.99 10.59 10.46
CA LEU A 180 -1.47 11.62 11.38
C LEU A 180 -0.55 11.76 12.59
N GLN A 181 -0.16 10.63 13.20
CA GLN A 181 0.73 10.63 14.35
C GLN A 181 2.11 11.24 14.02
N GLN A 182 2.67 10.92 12.85
CA GLN A 182 3.92 11.51 12.37
C GLN A 182 3.79 13.03 12.17
N ARG A 183 2.68 13.47 11.58
CA ARG A 183 2.40 14.90 11.38
C ARG A 183 2.27 15.65 12.71
N GLU A 184 1.55 15.10 13.67
CA GLU A 184 1.41 15.68 15.01
C GLU A 184 2.77 15.80 15.71
N ARG A 185 3.58 14.73 15.67
CA ARG A 185 4.93 14.74 16.23
C ARG A 185 5.82 15.82 15.59
N LEU A 186 5.79 15.94 14.27
CA LEU A 186 6.57 16.95 13.55
C LEU A 186 6.10 18.37 13.89
N HIS A 187 4.79 18.59 13.99
CA HIS A 187 4.25 19.87 14.43
C HIS A 187 4.74 20.23 15.84
N THR A 188 4.66 19.30 16.80
CA THR A 188 5.19 19.52 18.16
C THR A 188 6.68 19.89 18.15
N LEU A 189 7.50 19.19 17.36
CA LEU A 189 8.94 19.49 17.25
C LEU A 189 9.19 20.88 16.67
N LEU A 190 8.45 21.27 15.63
CA LEU A 190 8.56 22.60 15.03
C LEU A 190 8.11 23.71 16.00
N THR A 191 7.03 23.51 16.75
CA THR A 191 6.58 24.45 17.77
C THR A 191 7.64 24.64 18.86
N ILE A 192 8.24 23.54 19.34
CA ILE A 192 9.34 23.60 20.33
C ILE A 192 10.54 24.35 19.76
N ARG A 193 10.92 24.07 18.51
CA ARG A 193 12.06 24.73 17.85
C ARG A 193 11.81 26.22 17.66
N HIS A 194 10.62 26.60 17.21
CA HIS A 194 10.20 28.00 17.05
C HIS A 194 10.31 28.75 18.37
N HIS A 195 9.73 28.20 19.44
CA HIS A 195 9.79 28.82 20.77
C HIS A 195 11.24 29.01 21.27
N ARG A 196 12.12 28.03 21.04
CA ARG A 196 13.55 28.16 21.39
C ARG A 196 14.24 29.27 20.60
N LEU A 197 13.94 29.41 19.31
CA LEU A 197 14.51 30.48 18.49
C LEU A 197 14.02 31.84 18.96
N ASP A 198 12.74 31.97 19.31
CA ASP A 198 12.19 33.23 19.84
C ASP A 198 12.87 33.63 21.16
N GLN A 199 13.10 32.67 22.07
CA GLN A 199 13.87 32.90 23.30
C GLN A 199 15.31 33.35 23.03
N GLN A 200 15.97 32.72 22.05
CA GLN A 200 17.34 33.09 21.67
C GLN A 200 17.40 34.51 21.07
N ILE A 201 16.42 34.88 20.25
CA ILE A 201 16.30 36.22 19.68
C ILE A 201 16.07 37.23 20.80
N GLN A 202 15.12 36.99 21.71
CA GLN A 202 14.84 37.88 22.84
C GLN A 202 16.07 38.09 23.73
N HIS A 203 16.80 37.02 24.03
CA HIS A 203 18.04 37.09 24.82
C HIS A 203 19.15 37.85 24.09
N ALA A 204 19.33 37.64 22.79
CA ALA A 204 20.30 38.40 22.01
C ALA A 204 19.93 39.89 21.97
N THR A 205 18.66 40.23 21.75
CA THR A 205 18.16 41.61 21.75
C THR A 205 18.43 42.30 23.08
N SER A 206 18.12 41.65 24.21
CA SER A 206 18.37 42.24 25.54
C SER A 206 19.86 42.43 25.85
N GLN A 207 20.72 41.52 25.39
CA GLN A 207 22.17 41.69 25.49
C GLN A 207 22.66 42.90 24.70
N TRP A 208 22.18 43.08 23.47
CA TRP A 208 22.53 44.24 22.64
C TRP A 208 22.05 45.56 23.25
N GLU A 209 20.83 45.59 23.78
CA GLU A 209 20.31 46.78 24.49
C GLU A 209 21.17 47.13 25.71
N GLY A 210 21.59 46.13 26.49
CA GLY A 210 22.49 46.34 27.63
C GLY A 210 23.85 46.91 27.23
N VAL A 211 24.40 46.53 26.07
CA VAL A 211 25.68 47.05 25.55
C VAL A 211 25.54 48.46 24.97
N LEU A 212 24.41 48.78 24.33
CA LEU A 212 24.21 50.06 23.67
C LEU A 212 23.79 51.18 24.62
N PHE A 213 23.10 50.85 25.71
CA PHE A 213 22.47 51.83 26.59
C PHE A 213 22.95 51.79 28.06
N GLY A 214 23.89 50.91 28.41
CA GLY A 214 24.53 50.83 29.74
C GLY A 214 25.89 51.50 29.77
#